data_AF-A0A952CCK8-F1
#
_entry.id   AF-A0A952CCK8-F1
#
_cell.length_a   1.000
_cell.length_b   1.000
_cell.length_c   1.000
_cell.angle_alpha   90.00
_cell.angle_beta   90.00
_cell.angle_gamma   90.00
#
_symmetry.space_group_name_H-M   'P 1'
#
loop_
_entity.id
_entity.type
_entity.pdbx_description
1 polymer ?
#
loop_
_entity_poly.entity_id
_entity_poly.type
_entity_poly.pdbx_seq_one_letter_code
_entity_poly.pdbx_strand_id
1 'polypeptide(L)'
;MTPLAQPYTALFQSPDPQRICAYSPGIWRCDNGRLIATMDLGSLRQNEDPAPDGKPKPAYEGLNCRVMTSDDRGVTWTTRADLDLYHARPFAAGDSLYILGHRGDLRIARSTDRGETWSEVSLLSHGEFWHQAPANVWHAHGCVYLVMERRAAHQVEGWYVSEMQPILMRARVTDDLTARDAWTFSTSPAFCEAISDRGFDGFGLPFYPARYPEVWMAADGLRGAAPMGWLETNVVQLTDPHHVWHDPTGRTFHLWMRAHTGLTNYGMIAQVVEQGPRPGEGAMEFGFVHAPSGVPLYYLPVPGGHMKFHVLFDAPTKTYWLLGSQSTDSMRRVDSLPADRYGMPDNQRARLQLHFSTNMVDWVFAGIVAIGETENCSRHYASMAIDGDDLVVLSRSGDRNGRSPHDTNLITFHRIANFRQLIY
;
A
#
# COMPACT_ATOMS: atom_id res chain seq x y z
N MET A 1 1.68 -26.02 -10.87
CA MET A 1 2.16 -25.23 -9.72
C MET A 1 1.05 -25.18 -8.69
N THR A 2 1.32 -25.59 -7.46
CA THR A 2 0.38 -25.51 -6.34
C THR A 2 0.61 -24.17 -5.62
N PRO A 3 -0.42 -23.34 -5.40
CA PRO A 3 -0.23 -22.10 -4.64
C PRO A 3 0.17 -22.37 -3.18
N LEU A 4 0.97 -21.48 -2.60
CA LEU A 4 1.55 -21.57 -1.27
C LEU A 4 0.49 -21.55 -0.15
N ALA A 5 -0.63 -20.84 -0.36
CA ALA A 5 -1.71 -20.69 0.62
C ALA A 5 -3.07 -20.49 -0.07
N GLN A 6 -3.46 -21.41 -0.96
CA GLN A 6 -4.76 -21.35 -1.63
C GLN A 6 -5.96 -21.40 -0.66
N PRO A 7 -5.98 -22.27 0.38
CA PRO A 7 -7.02 -22.22 1.40
C PRO A 7 -6.97 -20.91 2.18
N TYR A 8 -8.13 -20.42 2.61
CA TYR A 8 -8.24 -19.18 3.36
C TYR A 8 -9.35 -19.24 4.41
N THR A 9 -9.22 -18.41 5.44
CA THR A 9 -10.32 -18.00 6.32
C THR A 9 -10.87 -16.68 5.79
N ALA A 10 -12.19 -16.56 5.64
CA ALA A 10 -12.78 -15.25 5.34
C ALA A 10 -12.72 -14.38 6.61
N LEU A 11 -11.90 -13.33 6.60
CA LEU A 11 -11.97 -12.29 7.63
C LEU A 11 -13.33 -11.58 7.54
N PHE A 12 -13.76 -11.30 6.31
CA PHE A 12 -15.04 -10.69 6.03
C PHE A 12 -15.61 -11.20 4.70
N GLN A 13 -16.93 -11.33 4.66
CA GLN A 13 -17.70 -11.55 3.45
C GLN A 13 -18.90 -10.61 3.46
N SER A 14 -19.06 -9.86 2.36
CA SER A 14 -20.15 -8.91 2.21
C SER A 14 -21.51 -9.62 2.17
N PRO A 15 -22.51 -9.13 2.94
CA PRO A 15 -23.89 -9.61 2.84
C PRO A 15 -24.60 -9.08 1.59
N ASP A 16 -24.08 -8.01 0.97
CA ASP A 16 -24.56 -7.46 -0.31
C ASP A 16 -23.36 -7.14 -1.21
N PRO A 17 -22.82 -8.14 -1.94
CA PRO A 17 -21.62 -8.01 -2.77
C PRO A 17 -21.67 -6.92 -3.86
N GLN A 18 -22.86 -6.41 -4.18
CA GLN A 18 -23.05 -5.40 -5.23
C GLN A 18 -23.04 -3.97 -4.67
N ARG A 19 -23.34 -3.79 -3.38
CA ARG A 19 -23.46 -2.48 -2.72
C ARG A 19 -22.46 -2.24 -1.60
N ILE A 20 -22.01 -3.31 -0.93
CA ILE A 20 -21.07 -3.25 0.19
C ILE A 20 -19.80 -3.95 -0.26
N CYS A 21 -18.74 -3.18 -0.45
CA CYS A 21 -17.44 -3.68 -0.83
C CYS A 21 -16.51 -3.66 0.38
N ALA A 22 -15.47 -4.50 0.31
CA ALA A 22 -14.46 -4.63 1.34
C ALA A 22 -13.09 -4.27 0.75
N TYR A 23 -12.36 -3.38 1.44
CA TYR A 23 -11.18 -2.72 0.90
C TYR A 23 -9.97 -2.73 1.84
N SER A 24 -8.81 -2.45 1.24
CA SER A 24 -7.55 -2.03 1.86
C SER A 24 -7.19 -2.70 3.19
N PRO A 25 -7.04 -4.03 3.23
CA PRO A 25 -6.75 -4.69 4.49
C PRO A 25 -5.34 -4.35 5.00
N GLY A 26 -5.21 -4.11 6.30
CA GLY A 26 -3.94 -4.00 7.02
C GLY A 26 -3.83 -5.10 8.07
N ILE A 27 -2.62 -5.58 8.36
CA ILE A 27 -2.39 -6.60 9.38
C ILE A 27 -1.15 -6.29 10.21
N TRP A 28 -1.25 -6.53 11.52
CA TRP A 28 -0.14 -6.47 12.46
C TRP A 28 -0.16 -7.69 13.38
N ARG A 29 1.03 -8.16 13.79
CA ARG A 29 1.19 -9.24 14.77
C ARG A 29 1.78 -8.67 16.05
N CYS A 30 1.02 -8.69 17.14
CA CYS A 30 1.45 -8.27 18.46
C CYS A 30 2.52 -9.21 19.01
N ASP A 31 3.33 -8.73 19.96
CA ASP A 31 4.37 -9.48 20.67
C ASP A 31 3.87 -10.82 21.26
N ASN A 32 2.66 -10.81 21.83
CA ASN A 32 1.98 -11.95 22.42
C ASN A 32 1.37 -12.94 21.40
N GLY A 33 1.48 -12.68 20.09
CA GLY A 33 0.92 -13.54 19.04
C GLY A 33 -0.49 -13.18 18.58
N ARG A 34 -1.16 -12.22 19.23
CA ARG A 34 -2.44 -11.69 18.74
C ARG A 34 -2.25 -11.05 17.37
N LEU A 35 -3.19 -11.31 16.45
CA LEU A 35 -3.27 -10.63 15.16
C LEU A 35 -4.29 -9.48 15.25
N ILE A 36 -3.94 -8.36 14.64
CA ILE A 36 -4.84 -7.22 14.44
C ILE A 36 -5.02 -7.03 12.96
N ALA A 37 -6.28 -6.91 12.54
CA ALA A 37 -6.66 -6.63 11.17
C ALA A 37 -7.43 -5.31 11.10
N THR A 38 -7.19 -4.56 10.03
CA THR A 38 -8.01 -3.44 9.59
C THR A 38 -8.54 -3.74 8.20
N MET A 39 -9.68 -3.17 7.85
CA MET A 39 -10.24 -3.16 6.50
C MET A 39 -11.25 -2.03 6.36
N ASP A 40 -11.44 -1.52 5.15
CA ASP A 40 -12.51 -0.55 4.90
C ASP A 40 -13.78 -1.26 4.46
N LEU A 41 -14.92 -0.77 4.95
CA LEU A 41 -16.25 -1.21 4.52
C LEU A 41 -17.00 -0.07 3.88
N GLY A 42 -17.67 -0.37 2.77
CA GLY A 42 -18.60 0.54 2.12
C GLY A 42 -18.48 0.52 0.60
N SER A 43 -18.93 1.59 -0.06
CA SER A 43 -18.71 1.78 -1.49
C SER A 43 -18.15 3.18 -1.74
N LEU A 44 -17.32 3.31 -2.77
CA LEU A 44 -17.06 4.63 -3.36
C LEU A 44 -18.38 5.06 -3.99
N ARG A 45 -19.10 5.98 -3.34
CA ARG A 45 -20.52 6.31 -3.51
C ARG A 45 -20.90 6.95 -4.87
N GLN A 46 -20.35 6.50 -5.99
CA GLN A 46 -20.71 7.00 -7.33
C GLN A 46 -22.16 6.66 -7.76
N ASN A 47 -22.91 5.90 -6.96
CA ASN A 47 -24.31 5.51 -7.25
C ASN A 47 -25.28 5.83 -6.11
N GLU A 48 -24.91 6.69 -5.16
CA GLU A 48 -25.87 7.21 -4.18
C GLU A 48 -26.55 8.46 -4.73
N ASP A 49 -27.83 8.63 -4.38
CA ASP A 49 -28.51 9.89 -4.61
C ASP A 49 -27.70 11.05 -3.99
N PRO A 50 -27.68 12.24 -4.63
CA PRO A 50 -27.01 13.43 -4.10
C PRO A 50 -27.44 13.71 -2.65
N ALA A 51 -26.62 14.47 -1.92
CA ALA A 51 -27.05 14.99 -0.62
C ALA A 51 -28.38 15.77 -0.78
N PRO A 52 -29.18 15.96 0.29
CA PRO A 52 -30.44 16.70 0.21
C PRO A 52 -30.33 18.12 -0.40
N ASP A 53 -29.11 18.69 -0.42
CA ASP A 53 -28.77 19.96 -1.04
C ASP A 53 -28.34 19.86 -2.52
N GLY A 54 -28.45 18.67 -3.12
CA GLY A 54 -28.11 18.38 -4.51
C GLY A 54 -26.61 18.20 -4.80
N LYS A 55 -25.73 18.34 -3.80
CA LYS A 55 -24.29 18.19 -4.03
C LYS A 55 -23.90 16.71 -4.16
N PRO A 56 -22.98 16.38 -5.07
CA PRO A 56 -22.38 15.05 -5.10
C PRO A 56 -21.67 14.83 -3.76
N LYS A 57 -22.00 13.73 -3.07
CA LYS A 57 -21.28 13.35 -1.86
C LYS A 57 -19.84 13.01 -2.25
N PRO A 58 -18.82 13.48 -1.53
CA PRO A 58 -17.44 13.10 -1.79
C PRO A 58 -17.29 11.57 -1.76
N ALA A 59 -16.54 11.00 -2.70
CA ALA A 59 -16.42 9.55 -2.88
C ALA A 59 -15.96 8.79 -1.60
N TYR A 60 -15.31 9.50 -0.67
CA TYR A 60 -14.73 8.98 0.57
C TYR A 60 -15.64 9.03 1.81
N GLU A 61 -16.85 9.60 1.72
CA GLU A 61 -17.75 9.67 2.88
C GLU A 61 -18.42 8.34 3.24
N GLY A 62 -18.40 7.35 2.33
CA GLY A 62 -19.04 6.05 2.51
C GLY A 62 -18.18 4.95 3.12
N LEU A 63 -16.93 5.25 3.50
CA LEU A 63 -15.98 4.26 4.02
C LEU A 63 -15.69 4.47 5.51
N ASN A 64 -15.62 3.36 6.25
CA ASN A 64 -15.13 3.31 7.62
C ASN A 64 -14.16 2.14 7.82
N CYS A 65 -13.23 2.30 8.75
CA CYS A 65 -12.25 1.27 9.08
C CYS A 65 -12.81 0.34 10.16
N ARG A 66 -13.03 -0.92 9.82
CA ARG A 66 -13.31 -1.96 10.80
C ARG A 66 -12.02 -2.52 11.37
N VAL A 67 -11.96 -2.63 12.69
CA VAL A 67 -10.84 -3.20 13.43
C VAL A 67 -11.24 -4.55 14.00
N MET A 68 -10.41 -5.57 13.79
CA MET A 68 -10.66 -6.94 14.23
C MET A 68 -9.41 -7.55 14.86
N THR A 69 -9.60 -8.50 15.78
CA THR A 69 -8.50 -9.25 16.40
C THR A 69 -8.69 -10.74 16.27
N SER A 70 -7.59 -11.49 16.24
CA SER A 70 -7.59 -12.95 16.35
C SER A 70 -6.54 -13.41 17.36
N ASP A 71 -6.95 -14.28 18.27
CA ASP A 71 -6.11 -14.91 19.30
C ASP A 71 -5.86 -16.41 19.02
N ASP A 72 -6.39 -16.93 17.93
CA ASP A 72 -6.35 -18.34 17.54
C ASP A 72 -5.69 -18.54 16.16
N ARG A 73 -4.67 -17.71 15.87
CA ARG A 73 -3.83 -17.79 14.66
C ARG A 73 -4.59 -17.48 13.36
N GLY A 74 -5.69 -16.72 13.43
CA GLY A 74 -6.49 -16.28 12.29
C GLY A 74 -7.63 -17.24 11.92
N VAL A 75 -8.00 -18.16 12.82
CA VAL A 75 -9.12 -19.09 12.62
C VAL A 75 -10.45 -18.37 12.86
N THR A 76 -10.55 -17.59 13.93
CA THR A 76 -11.70 -16.73 14.21
C THR A 76 -11.27 -15.29 14.44
N TRP A 77 -12.18 -14.37 14.17
CA TRP A 77 -11.94 -12.94 14.24
C TRP A 77 -13.05 -12.23 14.99
N THR A 78 -12.68 -11.35 15.92
CA THR A 78 -13.62 -10.55 16.72
C THR A 78 -13.53 -9.10 16.29
N THR A 79 -14.65 -8.50 15.89
CA THR A 79 -14.74 -7.05 15.64
C THR A 79 -14.60 -6.29 16.95
N ARG A 80 -13.71 -5.28 16.97
CA ARG A 80 -13.38 -4.47 18.15
C ARG A 80 -13.86 -3.03 18.05
N ALA A 81 -13.79 -2.45 16.86
CA ALA A 81 -14.21 -1.07 16.63
C ALA A 81 -14.55 -0.84 15.15
N ASP A 82 -15.34 0.19 14.90
CA ASP A 82 -15.50 0.83 13.60
C ASP A 82 -15.03 2.30 13.77
N LEU A 83 -13.94 2.68 13.10
CA LEU A 83 -13.28 3.97 13.27
C LEU A 83 -13.59 4.91 12.09
N ASP A 84 -13.70 6.22 12.37
CA ASP A 84 -13.94 7.26 11.38
C ASP A 84 -12.65 7.66 10.62
N LEU A 85 -12.07 6.68 9.93
CA LEU A 85 -10.92 6.78 9.03
C LEU A 85 -10.93 5.57 8.09
N TYR A 86 -10.14 5.59 7.01
CA TYR A 86 -9.99 4.44 6.11
C TYR A 86 -8.57 4.40 5.52
N HIS A 87 -8.29 3.37 4.70
CA HIS A 87 -6.95 3.01 4.25
C HIS A 87 -5.98 2.77 5.42
N ALA A 88 -6.50 2.21 6.50
CA ALA A 88 -5.84 2.25 7.79
C ALA A 88 -4.84 1.11 7.98
N ARG A 89 -3.65 1.41 8.50
CA ARG A 89 -2.66 0.39 8.87
C ARG A 89 -2.53 0.29 10.39
N PRO A 90 -2.58 -0.93 10.98
CA PRO A 90 -2.26 -1.16 12.38
C PRO A 90 -0.74 -1.29 12.56
N PHE A 91 -0.20 -0.76 13.66
CA PHE A 91 1.20 -0.94 14.05
C PHE A 91 1.40 -0.75 15.56
N ALA A 92 2.52 -1.23 16.09
CA ALA A 92 2.92 -0.99 17.47
C ALA A 92 3.94 0.16 17.57
N ALA A 93 3.86 0.94 18.65
CA ALA A 93 4.89 1.88 19.06
C ALA A 93 4.95 1.87 20.60
N GLY A 94 6.11 1.46 21.14
CA GLY A 94 6.26 1.21 22.56
C GLY A 94 5.29 0.12 23.02
N ASP A 95 4.61 0.37 24.14
CA ASP A 95 3.61 -0.55 24.71
C ASP A 95 2.18 -0.33 24.15
N SER A 96 2.05 0.50 23.12
CA SER A 96 0.76 0.88 22.53
C SER A 96 0.63 0.41 21.10
N LEU A 97 -0.62 0.22 20.70
CA LEU A 97 -1.01 -0.04 19.32
C LEU A 97 -1.66 1.20 18.74
N TYR A 98 -1.46 1.41 17.45
CA TYR A 98 -1.99 2.53 16.71
C TYR A 98 -2.60 2.05 15.41
N ILE A 99 -3.66 2.73 14.99
CA ILE A 99 -4.24 2.60 13.66
C ILE A 99 -4.19 3.99 13.04
N LEU A 100 -3.41 4.12 11.97
CA LEU A 100 -3.27 5.36 11.22
C LEU A 100 -3.87 5.19 9.82
N GLY A 101 -4.70 6.15 9.42
CA GLY A 101 -5.29 6.25 8.10
C GLY A 101 -5.65 7.70 7.81
N HIS A 102 -6.68 7.92 7.01
CA HIS A 102 -7.14 9.27 6.70
C HIS A 102 -8.65 9.31 6.44
N ARG A 103 -9.19 10.54 6.43
CA ARG A 103 -10.48 10.86 5.84
C ARG A 103 -10.43 12.32 5.35
N GLY A 104 -9.74 12.51 4.24
CA GLY A 104 -9.21 13.82 3.86
C GLY A 104 -7.98 14.10 4.70
N ASP A 105 -8.17 14.50 5.94
CA ASP A 105 -7.09 14.69 6.92
C ASP A 105 -6.53 13.36 7.44
N LEU A 106 -5.27 13.36 7.89
CA LEU A 106 -4.65 12.26 8.61
C LEU A 106 -5.34 12.02 9.96
N ARG A 107 -5.56 10.76 10.26
CA ARG A 107 -6.32 10.31 11.44
C ARG A 107 -5.63 9.15 12.11
N ILE A 108 -5.67 9.13 13.44
CA ILE A 108 -5.06 8.08 14.25
C ILE A 108 -5.91 7.72 15.46
N ALA A 109 -5.98 6.44 15.79
CA ALA A 109 -6.54 5.94 17.04
C ALA A 109 -5.49 5.09 17.77
N ARG A 110 -5.59 5.02 19.09
CA ARG A 110 -4.65 4.30 19.98
C ARG A 110 -5.36 3.24 20.79
N SER A 111 -4.67 2.14 21.06
CA SER A 111 -5.06 1.14 22.05
C SER A 111 -3.90 0.88 23.02
N THR A 112 -4.22 0.78 24.30
CA THR A 112 -3.28 0.46 25.40
C THR A 112 -3.58 -0.89 26.06
N ASP A 113 -4.54 -1.65 25.52
CA ASP A 113 -5.03 -2.93 26.05
C ASP A 113 -4.94 -4.04 25.00
N ARG A 114 -3.91 -3.97 24.15
CA ARG A 114 -3.64 -4.95 23.09
C ARG A 114 -4.76 -5.07 22.04
N GLY A 115 -5.42 -3.95 21.74
CA GLY A 115 -6.42 -3.84 20.69
C GLY A 115 -7.83 -4.27 21.12
N GLU A 116 -8.08 -4.46 22.42
CA GLU A 116 -9.43 -4.75 22.93
C GLU A 116 -10.34 -3.52 22.78
N THR A 117 -9.83 -2.34 23.15
CA THR A 117 -10.52 -1.06 23.00
C THR A 117 -9.63 -0.04 22.29
N TRP A 118 -10.28 0.99 21.71
CA TRP A 118 -9.62 2.04 20.94
C TRP A 118 -10.09 3.41 21.43
N SER A 119 -9.16 4.36 21.45
CA SER A 119 -9.46 5.77 21.74
C SER A 119 -10.37 6.37 20.68
N GLU A 120 -10.94 7.55 20.99
CA GLU A 120 -11.46 8.44 19.97
C GLU A 120 -10.39 8.75 18.91
N VAL A 121 -10.85 9.02 17.69
CA VAL A 121 -9.98 9.33 16.55
C VAL A 121 -9.42 10.75 16.70
N SER A 122 -8.10 10.87 16.67
CA SER A 122 -7.37 12.14 16.70
C SER A 122 -6.97 12.57 15.29
N LEU A 123 -6.97 13.88 15.03
CA LEU A 123 -6.51 14.48 13.78
C LEU A 123 -5.01 14.80 13.84
N LEU A 124 -4.28 14.48 12.77
CA LEU A 124 -2.88 14.87 12.57
C LEU A 124 -2.71 15.91 11.44
N SER A 125 -3.80 16.33 10.80
CA SER A 125 -3.81 17.44 9.85
C SER A 125 -5.17 18.11 9.85
N HIS A 126 -5.24 19.29 9.21
CA HIS A 126 -6.49 20.04 9.06
C HIS A 126 -6.61 20.62 7.65
N GLY A 127 -7.68 20.28 6.94
CA GLY A 127 -7.98 20.79 5.61
C GLY A 127 -7.05 20.28 4.51
N GLU A 128 -6.31 19.20 4.76
CA GLU A 128 -5.46 18.56 3.76
C GLU A 128 -6.18 17.39 3.08
N PHE A 129 -5.59 16.87 1.99
CA PHE A 129 -6.09 15.69 1.30
C PHE A 129 -4.99 14.63 1.27
N TRP A 130 -5.19 13.59 2.07
CA TRP A 130 -4.30 12.45 2.19
C TRP A 130 -4.85 11.22 1.47
N HIS A 131 -3.93 10.33 1.13
CA HIS A 131 -4.16 9.06 0.47
C HIS A 131 -3.09 8.08 0.94
N GLN A 132 -3.36 6.78 0.76
CA GLN A 132 -2.42 5.64 0.76
C GLN A 132 -3.04 4.44 1.48
N ALA A 133 -3.30 3.36 0.73
CA ALA A 133 -3.66 2.06 1.30
C ALA A 133 -2.53 1.49 2.18
N PRO A 134 -2.80 0.53 3.09
CA PRO A 134 -1.82 0.06 4.07
C PRO A 134 -0.51 -0.41 3.45
N ALA A 135 0.58 0.24 3.80
CA ALA A 135 1.95 -0.17 3.47
C ALA A 135 2.72 -0.47 4.76
N ASN A 136 3.99 -0.85 4.63
CA ASN A 136 4.79 -1.25 5.78
C ASN A 136 5.03 -0.10 6.77
N VAL A 137 5.47 -0.48 7.97
CA VAL A 137 5.97 0.42 9.01
C VAL A 137 7.38 -0.06 9.37
N TRP A 138 8.32 0.86 9.43
CA TRP A 138 9.72 0.58 9.72
C TRP A 138 10.07 1.08 11.12
N HIS A 139 10.73 0.24 11.91
CA HIS A 139 11.18 0.58 13.25
C HIS A 139 12.69 0.68 13.26
N ALA A 140 13.22 1.86 13.63
CA ALA A 140 14.65 2.09 13.75
C ALA A 140 14.92 3.24 14.72
N HIS A 141 16.08 3.23 15.38
CA HIS A 141 16.56 4.37 16.18
C HIS A 141 15.56 4.89 17.24
N GLY A 142 14.75 4.00 17.83
CA GLY A 142 13.71 4.37 18.79
C GLY A 142 12.52 5.12 18.19
N CYS A 143 12.33 5.03 16.88
CA CYS A 143 11.24 5.67 16.14
C CYS A 143 10.44 4.65 15.32
N VAL A 144 9.20 5.03 15.02
CA VAL A 144 8.46 4.50 13.87
C VAL A 144 8.68 5.40 12.67
N TYR A 145 8.76 4.79 11.49
CA TYR A 145 8.81 5.45 10.19
C TYR A 145 7.76 4.83 9.28
N LEU A 146 6.92 5.65 8.68
CA LEU A 146 5.93 5.22 7.70
C LEU A 146 5.67 6.33 6.71
N VAL A 147 5.16 6.00 5.52
CA VAL A 147 4.77 6.99 4.53
C VAL A 147 3.24 7.08 4.44
N MET A 148 2.76 8.31 4.32
CA MET A 148 1.41 8.65 3.84
C MET A 148 1.56 9.65 2.69
N GLU A 149 0.61 9.65 1.77
CA GLU A 149 0.68 10.47 0.56
C GLU A 149 -0.27 11.65 0.65
N ARG A 150 0.23 12.86 0.39
CA ARG A 150 -0.58 14.08 0.37
C ARG A 150 -0.80 14.54 -1.07
N ARG A 151 -2.02 14.93 -1.42
CA ARG A 151 -2.33 15.61 -2.68
C ARG A 151 -1.96 17.08 -2.59
N ALA A 152 -1.03 17.52 -3.43
CA ALA A 152 -0.55 18.91 -3.43
C ALA A 152 -1.17 19.76 -4.54
N ALA A 153 -1.73 19.14 -5.59
CA ALA A 153 -2.37 19.81 -6.71
C ALA A 153 -3.73 19.16 -7.02
N HIS A 154 -4.61 19.89 -7.70
CA HIS A 154 -5.96 19.45 -8.05
C HIS A 154 -6.30 19.73 -9.51
N GLN A 155 -5.36 19.44 -10.42
CA GLN A 155 -5.49 19.67 -11.86
C GLN A 155 -6.00 18.42 -12.61
N VAL A 156 -5.65 17.22 -12.12
CA VAL A 156 -6.10 15.97 -12.77
C VAL A 156 -7.57 15.69 -12.47
N GLU A 157 -8.38 15.66 -13.51
CA GLU A 157 -9.77 15.20 -13.48
C GLU A 157 -9.83 13.67 -13.61
N GLY A 158 -9.72 12.98 -12.46
CA GLY A 158 -9.72 11.52 -12.41
C GLY A 158 -8.79 11.00 -11.33
N TRP A 159 -8.01 9.98 -11.67
CA TRP A 159 -7.05 9.39 -10.73
C TRP A 159 -5.75 10.22 -10.67
N TYR A 160 -5.48 10.81 -9.51
CA TYR A 160 -4.55 11.92 -9.30
C TYR A 160 -3.14 11.50 -8.85
N VAL A 161 -2.65 10.35 -9.32
CA VAL A 161 -1.35 9.78 -8.88
C VAL A 161 -0.15 10.64 -9.21
N SER A 162 -0.26 11.50 -10.22
CA SER A 162 0.77 12.48 -10.59
C SER A 162 0.88 13.67 -9.62
N GLU A 163 -0.06 13.83 -8.69
CA GLU A 163 -0.17 14.97 -7.77
C GLU A 163 0.16 14.59 -6.31
N MET A 164 0.61 13.35 -6.09
CA MET A 164 0.91 12.81 -4.77
C MET A 164 2.32 13.20 -4.32
N GLN A 165 2.44 13.58 -3.05
CA GLN A 165 3.70 13.76 -2.33
C GLN A 165 3.92 12.57 -1.39
N PRO A 166 5.00 11.80 -1.50
CA PRO A 166 5.30 10.71 -0.58
C PRO A 166 5.95 11.29 0.68
N ILE A 167 5.19 11.47 1.75
CA ILE A 167 5.67 12.10 2.98
C ILE A 167 6.11 11.02 3.97
N LEU A 168 7.42 10.92 4.21
CA LEU A 168 7.95 10.10 5.29
C LEU A 168 7.60 10.77 6.62
N MET A 169 6.91 10.02 7.48
CA MET A 169 6.53 10.40 8.82
C MET A 169 7.40 9.66 9.82
N ARG A 170 7.90 10.38 10.83
CA ARG A 170 8.70 9.82 11.93
C ARG A 170 8.12 10.26 13.27
N ALA A 171 8.02 9.33 14.22
CA ALA A 171 7.73 9.66 15.62
C ALA A 171 8.47 8.71 16.57
N ARG A 172 8.77 9.17 17.80
CA ARG A 172 9.41 8.32 18.81
C ARG A 172 8.43 7.26 19.29
N VAL A 173 8.93 6.03 19.50
CA VAL A 173 8.07 4.93 19.97
C VAL A 173 7.53 5.12 21.39
N THR A 174 8.12 6.04 22.15
CA THR A 174 7.74 6.37 23.53
C THR A 174 6.70 7.48 23.65
N ASP A 175 6.45 8.19 22.55
CA ASP A 175 5.58 9.36 22.56
C ASP A 175 4.11 8.95 22.35
N ASP A 176 3.19 9.83 22.72
CA ASP A 176 1.79 9.65 22.34
C ASP A 176 1.59 10.03 20.87
N LEU A 177 1.55 9.02 20.00
CA LEU A 177 1.41 9.25 18.56
C LEU A 177 0.03 9.80 18.15
N THR A 178 -0.93 9.91 19.08
CA THR A 178 -2.18 10.65 18.81
C THR A 178 -1.97 12.16 18.77
N ALA A 179 -0.87 12.66 19.33
CA ALA A 179 -0.52 14.08 19.30
C ALA A 179 0.22 14.43 18.01
N ARG A 180 -0.26 15.47 17.31
CA ARG A 180 0.38 15.97 16.07
C ARG A 180 1.84 16.38 16.27
N ASP A 181 2.19 16.96 17.41
CA ASP A 181 3.55 17.43 17.67
C ASP A 181 4.55 16.28 17.94
N ALA A 182 4.08 15.05 18.13
CA ALA A 182 4.93 13.87 18.21
C ALA A 182 5.53 13.48 16.84
N TRP A 183 4.97 14.01 15.74
CA TRP A 183 5.33 13.62 14.39
C TRP A 183 6.20 14.67 13.68
N THR A 184 7.30 14.19 13.09
CA THR A 184 8.08 14.91 12.08
C THR A 184 7.68 14.41 10.69
N PHE A 185 7.56 15.31 9.73
CA PHE A 185 7.17 15.03 8.34
C PHE A 185 8.31 15.44 7.41
N SER A 186 8.58 14.64 6.37
CA SER A 186 9.52 15.04 5.32
C SER A 186 8.96 16.14 4.44
N THR A 187 9.85 16.91 3.83
CA THR A 187 9.48 17.79 2.72
C THR A 187 9.70 17.03 1.42
N SER A 188 8.62 16.71 0.71
CA SER A 188 8.67 15.94 -0.54
C SER A 188 7.89 16.64 -1.65
N PRO A 189 8.40 16.68 -2.90
CA PRO A 189 7.67 17.22 -4.05
C PRO A 189 6.54 16.28 -4.47
N ALA A 190 5.58 16.81 -5.23
CA ALA A 190 4.62 15.98 -5.96
C ALA A 190 5.31 15.34 -7.17
N PHE A 191 4.77 14.25 -7.70
CA PHE A 191 5.36 13.61 -8.90
C PHE A 191 5.51 14.59 -10.06
N CYS A 192 4.45 15.35 -10.38
CA CYS A 192 4.45 16.33 -11.46
C CYS A 192 5.42 17.50 -11.28
N GLU A 193 5.91 17.74 -10.05
CA GLU A 193 6.92 18.74 -9.74
C GLU A 193 8.34 18.19 -9.88
N ALA A 194 8.52 16.88 -9.71
CA ALA A 194 9.81 16.23 -9.59
C ALA A 194 10.26 15.47 -10.86
N ILE A 195 9.30 14.93 -11.62
CA ILE A 195 9.57 14.06 -12.77
C ILE A 195 8.76 14.55 -13.98
N SER A 196 9.44 14.76 -15.11
CA SER A 196 8.79 15.04 -16.39
C SER A 196 8.13 13.78 -16.94
N ASP A 197 6.98 13.90 -17.60
CA ASP A 197 6.36 12.81 -18.36
C ASP A 197 6.93 12.66 -19.79
N ARG A 198 8.13 13.21 -20.02
CA ARG A 198 8.87 13.21 -21.29
C ARG A 198 10.31 12.72 -21.09
N GLY A 199 10.97 12.32 -22.18
CA GLY A 199 12.38 11.93 -22.17
C GLY A 199 12.62 10.45 -21.87
N PHE A 200 11.58 9.62 -21.90
CA PHE A 200 11.66 8.16 -21.72
C PHE A 200 11.46 7.39 -23.03
N ASP A 201 11.83 7.98 -24.17
CA ASP A 201 11.56 7.45 -25.52
C ASP A 201 12.20 6.07 -25.79
N GLY A 202 13.23 5.68 -25.03
CA GLY A 202 13.84 4.34 -25.07
C GLY A 202 13.20 3.30 -24.15
N PHE A 203 12.35 3.71 -23.21
CA PHE A 203 11.63 2.84 -22.28
C PHE A 203 10.13 2.71 -22.61
N GLY A 204 9.64 3.50 -23.56
CA GLY A 204 8.23 3.50 -23.95
C GLY A 204 7.31 4.08 -22.88
N LEU A 205 7.79 5.08 -22.12
CA LEU A 205 7.02 5.70 -21.04
C LEU A 205 6.61 7.14 -21.34
N PRO A 206 5.38 7.54 -20.95
CA PRO A 206 4.28 6.65 -20.56
C PRO A 206 3.82 5.76 -21.72
N PHE A 207 3.29 4.60 -21.37
CA PHE A 207 2.84 3.61 -22.37
C PHE A 207 1.60 4.07 -23.15
N TYR A 208 0.72 4.82 -22.49
CA TYR A 208 -0.42 5.49 -23.10
C TYR A 208 -0.16 6.99 -23.20
N PRO A 209 -0.78 7.71 -24.16
CA PRO A 209 -0.49 9.12 -24.41
C PRO A 209 -1.17 10.06 -23.40
N ALA A 210 -1.29 9.65 -22.13
CA ALA A 210 -1.67 10.54 -21.04
C ALA A 210 -0.50 11.47 -20.71
N ARG A 211 -0.78 12.76 -20.50
CA ARG A 211 0.23 13.77 -20.16
C ARG A 211 -0.35 14.70 -19.13
N TYR A 212 0.41 15.03 -18.09
CA TYR A 212 -0.11 15.83 -16.99
C TYR A 212 -0.66 17.19 -17.50
N PRO A 213 -1.90 17.58 -17.13
CA PRO A 213 -2.83 16.92 -16.19
C PRO A 213 -3.91 16.03 -16.85
N GLU A 214 -3.82 15.79 -18.15
CA GLU A 214 -4.83 15.12 -18.98
C GLU A 214 -4.80 13.59 -18.86
N VAL A 215 -5.98 13.02 -18.57
CA VAL A 215 -6.25 11.58 -18.64
C VAL A 215 -6.48 11.20 -20.10
N TRP A 216 -5.78 10.17 -20.58
CA TRP A 216 -6.06 9.60 -21.90
C TRP A 216 -7.21 8.61 -21.82
N MET A 217 -8.14 8.69 -22.76
CA MET A 217 -9.26 7.75 -22.89
C MET A 217 -9.11 6.86 -24.12
N ALA A 218 -9.45 5.59 -23.96
CA ALA A 218 -9.57 4.66 -25.07
C ALA A 218 -10.75 5.03 -25.98
N ALA A 219 -10.73 4.54 -27.21
CA ALA A 219 -11.76 4.85 -28.21
C ALA A 219 -13.19 4.40 -27.81
N ASP A 220 -13.30 3.42 -26.90
CA ASP A 220 -14.59 2.97 -26.35
C ASP A 220 -15.16 3.94 -25.30
N GLY A 221 -14.35 4.88 -24.80
CA GLY A 221 -14.71 5.82 -23.73
C GLY A 221 -14.88 5.17 -22.34
N LEU A 222 -14.65 3.87 -22.20
CA LEU A 222 -14.88 3.11 -20.97
C LEU A 222 -13.63 2.98 -20.11
N ARG A 223 -12.45 3.08 -20.72
CA ARG A 223 -11.15 2.88 -20.07
C ARG A 223 -10.25 4.07 -20.30
N GLY A 224 -9.54 4.47 -19.26
CA GLY A 224 -8.59 5.58 -19.31
C GLY A 224 -7.31 5.31 -18.54
N ALA A 225 -6.25 5.97 -18.96
CA ALA A 225 -4.96 5.98 -18.30
C ALA A 225 -4.71 7.38 -17.73
N ALA A 226 -4.44 7.46 -16.42
CA ALA A 226 -4.03 8.70 -15.79
C ALA A 226 -2.60 9.08 -16.21
N PRO A 227 -2.20 10.35 -16.07
CA PRO A 227 -0.79 10.75 -16.19
C PRO A 227 0.11 9.91 -15.28
N MET A 228 1.39 9.74 -15.65
CA MET A 228 2.33 8.98 -14.82
C MET A 228 2.39 9.51 -13.39
N GLY A 229 2.60 8.61 -12.44
CA GLY A 229 2.67 8.98 -11.04
C GLY A 229 3.20 7.86 -10.15
N TRP A 230 3.41 8.21 -8.89
CA TRP A 230 3.74 7.27 -7.82
C TRP A 230 2.63 7.22 -6.78
N LEU A 231 2.54 6.11 -6.04
CA LEU A 231 1.70 5.99 -4.85
C LEU A 231 2.03 4.71 -4.06
N GLU A 232 1.30 4.47 -2.98
CA GLU A 232 1.35 3.27 -2.14
C GLU A 232 2.77 2.94 -1.64
N THR A 233 3.44 3.98 -1.13
CA THR A 233 4.86 3.97 -0.76
C THR A 233 5.19 3.06 0.43
N ASN A 234 6.16 2.16 0.24
CA ASN A 234 6.83 1.39 1.29
C ASN A 234 8.16 2.07 1.66
N VAL A 235 8.57 1.97 2.92
CA VAL A 235 9.85 2.53 3.43
C VAL A 235 10.76 1.44 3.98
N VAL A 236 12.02 1.43 3.59
CA VAL A 236 13.04 0.54 4.19
C VAL A 236 14.38 1.25 4.34
N GLN A 237 15.23 0.72 5.22
CA GLN A 237 16.66 1.01 5.20
C GLN A 237 17.42 -0.16 4.59
N LEU A 238 18.44 0.15 3.79
CA LEU A 238 19.37 -0.82 3.23
C LEU A 238 20.54 -0.93 4.21
N THR A 239 20.61 -2.04 4.94
CA THR A 239 21.50 -2.21 6.11
C THR A 239 22.74 -3.05 5.82
N ASP A 240 22.85 -3.66 4.64
CA ASP A 240 24.05 -4.35 4.20
C ASP A 240 25.16 -3.34 3.87
N PRO A 241 26.30 -3.31 4.58
CA PRO A 241 27.39 -2.36 4.32
C PRO A 241 28.04 -2.51 2.95
N HIS A 242 27.78 -3.61 2.23
CA HIS A 242 28.26 -3.83 0.87
C HIS A 242 27.27 -3.37 -0.19
N HIS A 243 26.06 -2.94 0.20
CA HIS A 243 25.08 -2.38 -0.71
C HIS A 243 25.50 -0.98 -1.18
N VAL A 244 25.40 -0.71 -2.48
CA VAL A 244 25.84 0.54 -3.10
C VAL A 244 25.14 1.80 -2.56
N TRP A 245 23.90 1.64 -2.07
CA TRP A 245 23.10 2.70 -1.44
C TRP A 245 23.04 2.58 0.09
N HIS A 246 23.92 1.79 0.71
CA HIS A 246 24.00 1.74 2.16
C HIS A 246 24.51 3.06 2.73
N ASP A 247 23.78 3.59 3.69
CA ASP A 247 24.19 4.74 4.48
C ASP A 247 24.70 4.27 5.86
N PRO A 248 26.02 4.31 6.12
CA PRO A 248 26.58 3.85 7.39
C PRO A 248 26.15 4.70 8.59
N THR A 249 25.57 5.88 8.36
CA THR A 249 25.06 6.72 9.44
C THR A 249 23.66 6.28 9.90
N GLY A 250 22.96 5.47 9.10
CA GLY A 250 21.59 5.03 9.40
C GLY A 250 20.54 6.13 9.26
N ARG A 251 20.83 7.24 8.57
CA ARG A 251 19.90 8.37 8.41
C ARG A 251 19.10 8.33 7.11
N THR A 252 19.47 7.45 6.19
CA THR A 252 18.82 7.32 4.88
C THR A 252 17.74 6.25 4.89
N PHE A 253 16.53 6.68 4.55
CA PHE A 253 15.34 5.84 4.36
C PHE A 253 14.99 5.86 2.88
N HIS A 254 14.84 4.69 2.30
CA HIS A 254 14.56 4.56 0.88
C HIS A 254 13.07 4.24 0.69
N LEU A 255 12.45 4.91 -0.28
CA LEU A 255 11.03 4.86 -0.55
C LEU A 255 10.79 4.06 -1.84
N TRP A 256 10.10 2.91 -1.74
CA TRP A 256 9.68 2.11 -2.89
C TRP A 256 8.20 2.32 -3.13
N MET A 257 7.86 2.76 -4.32
CA MET A 257 6.52 3.21 -4.67
C MET A 257 5.97 2.39 -5.81
N ARG A 258 4.65 2.23 -5.82
CA ARG A 258 3.93 1.79 -6.99
C ARG A 258 4.17 2.77 -8.13
N ALA A 259 4.53 2.28 -9.31
CA ALA A 259 4.71 3.11 -10.50
C ALA A 259 3.47 3.01 -11.41
N HIS A 260 2.77 4.12 -11.61
CA HIS A 260 1.76 4.20 -12.66
C HIS A 260 2.39 4.66 -13.97
N THR A 261 2.62 3.72 -14.88
CA THR A 261 3.28 3.97 -16.17
C THR A 261 2.51 3.40 -17.36
N GLY A 262 1.50 2.56 -17.10
CA GLY A 262 0.81 1.73 -18.08
C GLY A 262 1.53 0.42 -18.42
N LEU A 263 2.72 0.19 -17.85
CA LEU A 263 3.46 -1.08 -17.94
C LEU A 263 3.47 -1.81 -16.60
N THR A 264 3.81 -3.10 -16.64
CA THR A 264 3.88 -3.95 -15.45
C THR A 264 5.32 -4.13 -14.96
N ASN A 265 5.45 -4.52 -13.69
CA ASN A 265 6.71 -4.87 -13.03
C ASN A 265 7.75 -3.76 -12.89
N TYR A 266 7.31 -2.50 -12.86
CA TYR A 266 8.14 -1.35 -12.48
C TYR A 266 7.67 -0.80 -11.14
N GLY A 267 8.62 -0.46 -10.26
CA GLY A 267 8.40 0.40 -9.11
C GLY A 267 9.20 1.69 -9.27
N MET A 268 8.85 2.73 -8.51
CA MET A 268 9.66 3.93 -8.40
C MET A 268 10.44 3.94 -7.09
N ILE A 269 11.61 4.60 -7.11
CA ILE A 269 12.48 4.72 -5.94
C ILE A 269 12.84 6.18 -5.66
N ALA A 270 12.82 6.54 -4.39
CA ALA A 270 13.37 7.79 -3.87
C ALA A 270 14.05 7.51 -2.52
N GLN A 271 14.61 8.55 -1.90
CA GLN A 271 15.16 8.48 -0.56
C GLN A 271 14.78 9.72 0.24
N VAL A 272 14.80 9.57 1.56
CA VAL A 272 14.68 10.65 2.53
C VAL A 272 15.83 10.52 3.51
N VAL A 273 16.55 11.62 3.72
CA VAL A 273 17.71 11.67 4.61
C VAL A 273 17.40 12.56 5.81
N GLU A 274 17.63 12.03 7.01
CA GLU A 274 17.56 12.81 8.24
C GLU A 274 18.75 13.78 8.35
N GLN A 275 18.46 15.03 8.71
CA GLN A 275 19.44 16.12 8.84
C GLN A 275 19.90 16.33 10.29
N GLY A 276 19.43 15.51 11.23
CA GLY A 276 19.83 15.58 12.63
C GLY A 276 21.27 15.09 12.87
N PRO A 277 21.91 15.51 13.99
CA PRO A 277 23.24 15.04 14.35
C PRO A 277 23.27 13.54 14.69
N ARG A 278 22.10 12.96 15.01
CA ARG A 278 21.90 11.54 15.31
C ARG A 278 20.71 11.00 14.51
N PRO A 279 20.70 9.72 14.14
CA PRO A 279 19.52 9.07 13.57
C PRO A 279 18.30 9.19 14.50
N GLY A 280 17.12 9.37 13.91
CA GLY A 280 15.88 9.63 14.63
C GLY A 280 15.67 11.10 15.02
N GLU A 281 16.47 12.04 14.51
CA GLU A 281 16.41 13.46 14.86
C GLU A 281 16.46 14.39 13.64
N GLY A 282 16.09 15.66 13.83
CA GLY A 282 16.18 16.70 12.81
C GLY A 282 15.11 16.61 11.72
N ALA A 283 15.21 17.53 10.76
CA ALA A 283 14.34 17.55 9.57
C ALA A 283 14.63 16.34 8.66
N MET A 284 13.67 16.02 7.78
CA MET A 284 13.76 14.92 6.83
C MET A 284 13.63 15.48 5.41
N GLU A 285 14.65 15.27 4.59
CA GLU A 285 14.73 15.85 3.23
C GLU A 285 14.64 14.77 2.16
N PHE A 286 13.71 14.96 1.22
CA PHE A 286 13.55 14.10 0.06
C PHE A 286 14.67 14.30 -0.96
N GLY A 287 15.08 13.22 -1.60
CA GLY A 287 15.94 13.23 -2.77
C GLY A 287 15.77 11.97 -3.62
N PHE A 288 16.38 11.96 -4.80
CA PHE A 288 16.43 10.76 -5.62
C PHE A 288 17.66 9.91 -5.28
N VAL A 289 17.51 8.60 -5.45
CA VAL A 289 18.62 7.66 -5.43
C VAL A 289 19.42 7.84 -6.72
N HIS A 290 20.74 7.68 -6.65
CA HIS A 290 21.61 7.83 -7.81
C HIS A 290 22.39 6.54 -8.08
N ALA A 291 22.61 6.24 -9.35
CA ALA A 291 23.55 5.21 -9.76
C ALA A 291 24.99 5.63 -9.44
N PRO A 292 25.96 4.70 -9.38
CA PRO A 292 27.39 5.03 -9.23
C PRO A 292 27.93 6.03 -10.26
N SER A 293 27.29 6.12 -11.44
CA SER A 293 27.61 7.10 -12.47
C SER A 293 27.16 8.54 -12.13
N GLY A 294 26.39 8.73 -11.06
CA GLY A 294 25.78 10.00 -10.68
C GLY A 294 24.46 10.31 -11.41
N VAL A 295 23.94 9.38 -12.22
CA VAL A 295 22.64 9.54 -12.89
C VAL A 295 21.50 9.23 -11.91
N PRO A 296 20.46 10.08 -11.81
CA PRO A 296 19.31 9.80 -10.96
C PRO A 296 18.56 8.56 -11.44
N LEU A 297 18.12 7.75 -10.49
CA LEU A 297 17.38 6.52 -10.73
C LEU A 297 15.94 6.71 -10.25
N TYR A 298 15.00 6.74 -11.19
CA TYR A 298 13.57 6.92 -10.89
C TYR A 298 12.82 5.59 -10.79
N TYR A 299 13.17 4.63 -11.65
CA TYR A 299 12.45 3.37 -11.81
C TYR A 299 13.38 2.17 -11.63
N LEU A 300 12.83 1.10 -11.09
CA LEU A 300 13.48 -0.20 -10.99
C LEU A 300 12.51 -1.34 -11.34
N PRO A 301 13.02 -2.49 -11.82
CA PRO A 301 12.22 -3.70 -11.88
C PRO A 301 11.74 -4.09 -10.48
N VAL A 302 10.43 -4.15 -10.30
CA VAL A 302 9.79 -4.58 -9.05
C VAL A 302 8.62 -5.48 -9.44
N PRO A 303 8.67 -6.81 -9.18
CA PRO A 303 7.58 -7.71 -9.54
C PRO A 303 6.24 -7.24 -8.96
N GLY A 304 5.25 -6.97 -9.81
CA GLY A 304 3.97 -6.44 -9.36
C GLY A 304 3.95 -4.94 -8.99
N GLY A 305 5.05 -4.20 -9.15
CA GLY A 305 5.21 -2.81 -8.71
C GLY A 305 4.31 -1.77 -9.40
N HIS A 306 3.56 -2.17 -10.42
CA HIS A 306 2.54 -1.36 -11.09
C HIS A 306 1.20 -1.34 -10.33
N MET A 307 1.08 -2.18 -9.31
CA MET A 307 -0.06 -2.36 -8.40
C MET A 307 0.43 -2.23 -6.96
N LYS A 308 -0.48 -2.13 -5.98
CA LYS A 308 -0.09 -2.13 -4.57
C LYS A 308 0.74 -3.38 -4.25
N PHE A 309 1.90 -3.17 -3.64
CA PHE A 309 2.73 -4.22 -3.07
C PHE A 309 3.07 -3.89 -1.61
N HIS A 310 3.46 -4.91 -0.86
CA HIS A 310 3.83 -4.79 0.54
C HIS A 310 5.20 -5.41 0.77
N VAL A 311 6.07 -4.72 1.49
CA VAL A 311 7.43 -5.19 1.81
C VAL A 311 7.57 -5.45 3.31
N LEU A 312 8.19 -6.57 3.68
CA LEU A 312 8.64 -6.84 5.04
C LEU A 312 10.12 -7.17 5.06
N PHE A 313 10.80 -6.80 6.13
CA PHE A 313 12.16 -7.27 6.39
C PHE A 313 12.13 -8.37 7.44
N ASP A 314 12.72 -9.52 7.12
CA ASP A 314 12.88 -10.64 8.02
C ASP A 314 14.27 -10.60 8.65
N ALA A 315 14.38 -10.03 9.85
CA ALA A 315 15.67 -9.83 10.52
C ALA A 315 16.51 -11.11 10.72
N PRO A 316 15.93 -12.27 11.10
CA PRO A 316 16.68 -13.53 11.21
C PRO A 316 17.42 -13.94 9.92
N THR A 317 16.80 -13.77 8.75
CA THR A 317 17.39 -14.17 7.45
C THR A 317 17.99 -13.00 6.69
N LYS A 318 17.89 -11.77 7.21
CA LYS A 318 18.29 -10.51 6.55
C LYS A 318 17.73 -10.39 5.14
N THR A 319 16.49 -10.82 4.95
CA THR A 319 15.84 -10.91 3.64
C THR A 319 14.58 -10.04 3.62
N TYR A 320 14.38 -9.33 2.53
CA TYR A 320 13.16 -8.60 2.23
C TYR A 320 12.18 -9.51 1.51
N TRP A 321 10.93 -9.49 1.94
CA TRP A 321 9.82 -10.20 1.32
C TRP A 321 8.92 -9.20 0.62
N LEU A 322 8.54 -9.50 -0.62
CA LEU A 322 7.63 -8.67 -1.42
C LEU A 322 6.39 -9.47 -1.81
N LEU A 323 5.24 -8.94 -1.41
CA LEU A 323 3.93 -9.45 -1.76
C LEU A 323 3.28 -8.48 -2.76
N GLY A 324 2.87 -8.98 -3.92
CA GLY A 324 2.27 -8.14 -4.97
C GLY A 324 1.37 -8.93 -5.91
N SER A 325 0.71 -8.22 -6.83
CA SER A 325 -0.12 -8.84 -7.87
C SER A 325 0.73 -9.31 -9.06
N GLN A 326 0.39 -10.49 -9.60
CA GLN A 326 1.00 -11.01 -10.81
C GLN A 326 0.11 -10.69 -12.02
N SER A 327 0.71 -10.03 -13.02
CA SER A 327 0.10 -9.82 -14.33
C SER A 327 0.55 -10.91 -15.32
N THR A 328 -0.38 -11.47 -16.08
CA THR A 328 -0.15 -12.54 -17.06
C THR A 328 -0.52 -12.18 -18.50
N ASP A 329 -1.27 -11.08 -18.70
CA ASP A 329 -1.82 -10.68 -20.00
C ASP A 329 -1.94 -9.14 -20.08
N SER A 330 -0.87 -8.43 -19.70
CA SER A 330 -0.85 -6.96 -19.66
C SER A 330 -0.53 -6.29 -21.00
N MET A 331 -0.10 -7.06 -22.01
CA MET A 331 0.15 -6.55 -23.37
C MET A 331 -1.06 -6.69 -24.30
N ARG A 332 -2.21 -7.05 -23.74
CA ARG A 332 -3.46 -7.16 -24.50
C ARG A 332 -3.93 -5.79 -24.95
N ARG A 333 -4.41 -5.70 -26.20
CA ARG A 333 -5.06 -4.47 -26.68
C ARG A 333 -6.28 -4.15 -25.83
N VAL A 334 -6.48 -2.85 -25.57
CA VAL A 334 -7.58 -2.35 -24.75
C VAL A 334 -8.95 -2.80 -25.29
N ASP A 335 -9.12 -2.75 -26.61
CA ASP A 335 -10.36 -3.16 -27.31
C ASP A 335 -10.61 -4.67 -27.35
N SER A 336 -9.62 -5.46 -26.92
CA SER A 336 -9.69 -6.92 -26.88
C SER A 336 -9.84 -7.45 -25.45
N LEU A 337 -9.85 -6.58 -24.44
CA LEU A 337 -9.98 -6.97 -23.04
C LEU A 337 -11.34 -7.62 -22.77
N PRO A 338 -11.38 -8.73 -22.00
CA PRO A 338 -12.64 -9.31 -21.52
C PRO A 338 -13.49 -8.29 -20.76
N ALA A 339 -14.81 -8.50 -20.75
CA ALA A 339 -15.77 -7.61 -20.08
C ALA A 339 -15.56 -7.54 -18.56
N ASP A 340 -15.07 -8.62 -17.95
CA ASP A 340 -14.76 -8.71 -16.51
C ASP A 340 -13.36 -8.21 -16.15
N ARG A 341 -12.59 -7.67 -17.11
CA ARG A 341 -11.29 -7.05 -16.84
C ARG A 341 -11.44 -5.60 -16.41
N TYR A 342 -10.91 -5.28 -15.23
CA TYR A 342 -10.94 -3.93 -14.67
C TYR A 342 -9.88 -3.01 -15.28
N GLY A 343 -10.29 -1.79 -15.66
CA GLY A 343 -9.38 -0.72 -16.06
C GLY A 343 -8.52 -1.07 -17.28
N MET A 344 -7.26 -0.65 -17.23
CA MET A 344 -6.26 -0.86 -18.27
C MET A 344 -5.64 -2.28 -18.20
N PRO A 345 -5.00 -2.78 -19.27
CA PRO A 345 -4.46 -4.15 -19.33
C PRO A 345 -3.52 -4.55 -18.17
N ASP A 346 -2.78 -3.59 -17.62
CA ASP A 346 -1.87 -3.70 -16.48
C ASP A 346 -2.59 -3.94 -15.14
N ASN A 347 -3.90 -3.73 -15.05
CA ASN A 347 -4.67 -3.83 -13.80
C ASN A 347 -5.17 -5.25 -13.48
N GLN A 348 -4.38 -6.29 -13.73
CA GLN A 348 -4.73 -7.66 -13.31
C GLN A 348 -4.67 -7.82 -11.79
N ARG A 349 -5.65 -8.56 -11.26
CA ARG A 349 -5.88 -8.64 -9.81
C ARG A 349 -6.13 -10.05 -9.30
N ALA A 350 -6.25 -11.06 -10.17
CA ALA A 350 -6.63 -12.42 -9.80
C ALA A 350 -5.52 -13.25 -9.13
N ARG A 351 -4.26 -12.81 -9.17
CA ARG A 351 -3.11 -13.63 -8.76
C ARG A 351 -2.22 -12.87 -7.78
N LEU A 352 -1.97 -13.47 -6.62
CA LEU A 352 -1.10 -12.92 -5.59
C LEU A 352 0.22 -13.70 -5.58
N GLN A 353 1.35 -13.00 -5.66
CA GLN A 353 2.69 -13.61 -5.75
C GLN A 353 3.60 -13.13 -4.62
N LEU A 354 4.55 -13.98 -4.24
CA LEU A 354 5.55 -13.72 -3.22
C LEU A 354 6.96 -13.83 -3.82
N HIS A 355 7.80 -12.85 -3.47
CA HIS A 355 9.22 -12.82 -3.79
C HIS A 355 10.04 -12.58 -2.53
N PHE A 356 11.33 -12.91 -2.59
CA PHE A 356 12.30 -12.53 -1.60
C PHE A 356 13.52 -11.87 -2.26
N SER A 357 14.25 -11.03 -1.52
CA SER A 357 15.46 -10.36 -1.99
C SER A 357 16.37 -10.05 -0.81
N THR A 358 17.69 -10.11 -1.00
CA THR A 358 18.66 -9.67 0.01
C THR A 358 19.03 -8.19 -0.13
N ASN A 359 18.64 -7.53 -1.23
CA ASN A 359 19.10 -6.18 -1.58
C ASN A 359 18.01 -5.23 -2.10
N MET A 360 16.72 -5.63 -2.07
CA MET A 360 15.57 -4.84 -2.58
C MET A 360 15.57 -4.56 -4.09
N VAL A 361 16.49 -5.15 -4.85
CA VAL A 361 16.63 -4.97 -6.31
C VAL A 361 16.47 -6.30 -7.02
N ASP A 362 17.24 -7.31 -6.61
CA ASP A 362 17.22 -8.65 -7.18
C ASP A 362 16.14 -9.48 -6.49
N TRP A 363 14.99 -9.60 -7.15
CA TRP A 363 13.83 -10.32 -6.63
C TRP A 363 13.79 -11.76 -7.12
N VAL A 364 13.84 -12.70 -6.19
CA VAL A 364 13.71 -14.13 -6.43
C VAL A 364 12.26 -14.56 -6.20
N PHE A 365 11.68 -15.27 -7.16
CA PHE A 365 10.30 -15.75 -7.07
C PHE A 365 10.20 -16.90 -6.06
N ALA A 366 9.39 -16.70 -5.01
CA ALA A 366 9.15 -17.70 -3.96
C ALA A 366 7.94 -18.59 -4.29
N GLY A 367 6.90 -18.03 -4.92
CA GLY A 367 5.70 -18.78 -5.29
C GLY A 367 4.47 -17.91 -5.49
N ILE A 368 3.39 -18.52 -5.99
CA ILE A 368 2.07 -17.92 -6.02
C ILE A 368 1.39 -18.18 -4.68
N VAL A 369 0.95 -17.14 -3.98
CA VAL A 369 0.26 -17.26 -2.69
C VAL A 369 -1.14 -17.84 -2.89
N ALA A 370 -1.93 -17.20 -3.76
CA ALA A 370 -3.29 -17.61 -4.06
C ALA A 370 -3.71 -17.16 -5.46
N ILE A 371 -4.61 -17.92 -6.08
CA ILE A 371 -5.18 -17.64 -7.40
C ILE A 371 -6.71 -17.61 -7.30
N GLY A 372 -7.31 -16.57 -7.86
CA GLY A 372 -8.73 -16.47 -8.13
C GLY A 372 -9.16 -17.32 -9.32
N GLU A 373 -10.36 -17.89 -9.27
CA GLU A 373 -10.90 -18.70 -10.36
C GLU A 373 -11.13 -17.90 -11.65
N THR A 374 -11.46 -16.61 -11.52
CA THR A 374 -11.75 -15.66 -12.59
C THR A 374 -11.19 -14.28 -12.23
N GLU A 375 -11.25 -13.30 -13.14
CA GLU A 375 -10.78 -11.92 -12.87
C GLU A 375 -11.51 -11.29 -11.67
N ASN A 376 -12.83 -11.49 -11.56
CA ASN A 376 -13.64 -11.02 -10.44
C ASN A 376 -13.24 -11.66 -9.10
N CYS A 377 -12.70 -12.88 -9.12
CA CYS A 377 -12.22 -13.56 -7.92
C CYS A 377 -10.84 -13.02 -7.46
N SER A 378 -10.68 -11.70 -7.38
CA SER A 378 -9.40 -11.04 -7.14
C SER A 378 -8.67 -11.51 -5.88
N ARG A 379 -7.35 -11.39 -5.87
CA ARG A 379 -6.40 -11.66 -4.77
C ARG A 379 -5.32 -10.58 -4.84
N HIS A 380 -5.60 -9.38 -4.32
CA HIS A 380 -4.71 -8.22 -4.50
C HIS A 380 -4.68 -7.30 -3.28
N TYR A 381 -4.02 -6.14 -3.41
CA TYR A 381 -4.00 -5.06 -2.39
C TYR A 381 -3.63 -5.56 -0.99
N ALA A 382 -2.86 -6.64 -0.95
CA ALA A 382 -2.65 -7.40 0.25
C ALA A 382 -1.67 -6.72 1.20
N SER A 383 -1.75 -7.10 2.46
CA SER A 383 -0.80 -6.75 3.50
C SER A 383 -0.38 -8.04 4.20
N MET A 384 0.84 -8.06 4.75
CA MET A 384 1.39 -9.24 5.41
C MET A 384 2.09 -8.89 6.72
N ALA A 385 2.18 -9.89 7.60
CA ALA A 385 2.96 -9.85 8.84
C ALA A 385 3.67 -11.20 9.05
N ILE A 386 4.80 -11.18 9.74
CA ILE A 386 5.49 -12.40 10.18
C ILE A 386 4.86 -12.85 11.50
N ASP A 387 4.43 -14.11 11.57
CA ASP A 387 3.88 -14.74 12.76
C ASP A 387 4.69 -15.99 13.11
N GLY A 388 5.78 -15.78 13.85
CA GLY A 388 6.74 -16.83 14.18
C GLY A 388 7.46 -17.36 12.94
N ASP A 389 7.26 -18.64 12.63
CA ASP A 389 7.82 -19.32 11.46
C ASP A 389 6.96 -19.15 10.20
N ASP A 390 5.77 -18.57 10.32
CA ASP A 390 4.82 -18.41 9.23
C ASP A 390 4.75 -16.96 8.75
N LEU A 391 4.30 -16.80 7.52
CA LEU A 391 3.89 -15.51 6.97
C LEU A 391 2.36 -15.49 6.86
N VAL A 392 1.72 -14.48 7.44
CA VAL A 392 0.27 -14.29 7.36
C VAL A 392 -0.07 -13.14 6.42
N VAL A 393 -1.14 -13.30 5.65
CA VAL A 393 -1.54 -12.38 4.58
C VAL A 393 -3.03 -12.09 4.68
N LEU A 394 -3.38 -10.81 4.65
CA LEU A 394 -4.74 -10.39 4.32
C LEU A 394 -4.78 -9.86 2.88
N SER A 395 -5.72 -10.36 2.10
CA SER A 395 -5.91 -9.98 0.71
C SER A 395 -7.30 -9.37 0.51
N ARG A 396 -7.36 -8.26 -0.23
CA ARG A 396 -8.61 -7.74 -0.77
C ARG A 396 -9.02 -8.67 -1.91
N SER A 397 -10.18 -9.31 -1.74
CA SER A 397 -10.49 -10.53 -2.49
C SER A 397 -11.93 -10.56 -2.96
N GLY A 398 -12.18 -11.19 -4.10
CA GLY A 398 -13.53 -11.39 -4.62
C GLY A 398 -13.93 -12.85 -4.73
N ASP A 399 -15.23 -13.07 -4.89
CA ASP A 399 -15.81 -14.25 -5.51
C ASP A 399 -16.59 -13.87 -6.78
N ARG A 400 -17.31 -14.83 -7.36
CA ARG A 400 -18.11 -14.63 -8.58
C ARG A 400 -19.26 -13.64 -8.41
N ASN A 401 -19.66 -13.35 -7.17
CA ASN A 401 -20.72 -12.41 -6.84
C ASN A 401 -20.18 -11.00 -6.58
N GLY A 402 -18.86 -10.82 -6.48
CA GLY A 402 -18.23 -9.51 -6.34
C GLY A 402 -18.59 -8.57 -7.48
N ARG A 403 -18.70 -7.28 -7.17
CA ARG A 403 -19.08 -6.23 -8.13
C ARG A 403 -18.08 -6.11 -9.28
N SER A 404 -16.78 -6.10 -8.96
CA SER A 404 -15.71 -6.11 -9.97
C SER A 404 -14.39 -6.62 -9.37
N PRO A 405 -13.33 -6.83 -10.18
CA PRO A 405 -12.00 -7.19 -9.67
C PRO A 405 -11.38 -6.11 -8.78
N HIS A 406 -11.85 -4.86 -8.93
CA HIS A 406 -11.49 -3.78 -8.03
C HIS A 406 -12.45 -3.80 -6.83
N ASP A 407 -13.75 -3.66 -7.07
CA ASP A 407 -14.77 -3.51 -6.03
C ASP A 407 -15.20 -4.88 -5.49
N THR A 408 -14.35 -5.38 -4.61
CA THR A 408 -14.39 -6.74 -4.05
C THR A 408 -15.32 -6.88 -2.86
N ASN A 409 -15.81 -8.10 -2.62
CA ASN A 409 -16.76 -8.42 -1.56
C ASN A 409 -16.18 -9.25 -0.40
N LEU A 410 -14.91 -9.63 -0.43
CA LEU A 410 -14.25 -10.44 0.60
C LEU A 410 -12.96 -9.78 1.08
N ILE A 411 -12.61 -10.04 2.34
CA ILE A 411 -11.22 -9.99 2.80
C ILE A 411 -10.83 -11.41 3.23
N THR A 412 -9.77 -11.96 2.64
CA THR A 412 -9.32 -13.33 2.90
C THR A 412 -8.01 -13.35 3.68
N PHE A 413 -7.95 -14.21 4.68
CA PHE A 413 -6.76 -14.50 5.48
C PHE A 413 -6.08 -15.78 4.99
N HIS A 414 -4.79 -15.68 4.70
CA HIS A 414 -3.95 -16.79 4.24
C HIS A 414 -2.75 -16.95 5.17
N ARG A 415 -2.28 -18.18 5.33
CA ARG A 415 -1.07 -18.51 6.09
C ARG A 415 -0.13 -19.35 5.23
N ILE A 416 1.08 -18.86 5.04
CA ILE A 416 2.18 -19.55 4.37
C ILE A 416 3.07 -20.13 5.45
N ALA A 417 2.99 -21.46 5.63
CA ALA A 417 3.73 -22.14 6.68
C ALA A 417 5.23 -22.20 6.38
N ASN A 418 6.08 -21.99 7.40
CA ASN A 418 7.54 -22.09 7.28
C ASN A 418 8.13 -21.30 6.10
N PHE A 419 7.64 -20.07 5.86
CA PHE A 419 7.91 -19.31 4.63
C PHE A 419 9.42 -19.13 4.34
N ARG A 420 10.27 -19.14 5.36
CA ARG A 420 11.74 -19.05 5.21
C ARG A 420 12.36 -20.25 4.47
N GLN A 421 11.68 -21.39 4.42
CA GLN A 421 12.11 -22.55 3.61
C GLN A 421 11.96 -22.30 2.11
N LEU A 422 11.30 -21.20 1.70
CA LEU A 422 11.19 -20.80 0.30
C LEU A 422 12.45 -20.07 -0.20
N ILE A 423 13.44 -19.78 0.67
CA ILE A 423 14.75 -19.26 0.27
C ILE A 423 15.61 -20.43 -0.19
N TYR A 424 16.18 -20.35 -1.40
CA TYR A 424 16.97 -21.41 -2.03
C TYR A 424 18.25 -20.91 -2.67
#